data_AF-A0A8C3IIE5-F1
#
_entry.id   AF-A0A8C3IIE5-F1
#
_cell.length_a   1.000
_cell.length_b   1.000
_cell.length_c   1.000
_cell.angle_alpha   90.00
_cell.angle_beta   90.00
_cell.angle_gamma   90.00
#
_symmetry.space_group_name_H-M   'P 1'
#
loop_
_entity.id
_entity.type
_entity.pdbx_description
1 polymer ?
#
loop_
_entity_poly.entity_id
_entity_poly.type
_entity_poly.pdbx_seq_one_letter_code
_entity_poly.pdbx_strand_id
1 'polypeptide(L)'
;LLRPSCIPEKEICLATVEEEEEVVLWEKIESVRHELTRSLNPAKLTPYLRQCRVIDEQDEEEVLSSCRFPYKSNRTGHLMDILRCRGKRGYEAFLESLEFYYPEHFIRLTGREPAQRCSMILGRDTTPFSLPSCAVA
;
A
#
# COMPACT_ATOMS: atom_id res chain seq x y z
N LEU A 1 -6.79 50.80 13.97
CA LEU A 1 -7.24 50.00 12.81
C LEU A 1 -6.04 49.22 12.26
N LEU A 2 -5.63 48.14 12.93
CA LEU A 2 -4.59 47.27 12.38
C LEU A 2 -5.22 46.43 11.27
N ARG A 3 -4.65 46.54 10.07
CA ARG A 3 -4.97 45.68 8.92
C ARG A 3 -4.81 44.21 9.32
N PRO A 4 -5.77 43.32 9.01
CA PRO A 4 -5.50 41.89 9.04
C PRO A 4 -4.45 41.60 7.96
N SER A 5 -3.30 41.05 8.35
CA SER A 5 -2.37 40.46 7.39
C SER A 5 -3.13 39.37 6.63
N CYS A 6 -3.23 39.52 5.31
CA CYS A 6 -3.63 38.44 4.42
C CYS A 6 -2.69 37.25 4.68
N ILE A 7 -3.24 36.21 5.31
CA ILE A 7 -2.67 34.87 5.26
C ILE A 7 -2.91 34.40 3.81
N PRO A 8 -1.89 33.92 3.08
CA PRO A 8 -2.04 33.60 1.67
C PRO A 8 -3.04 32.45 1.47
N GLU A 9 -4.13 32.71 0.74
CA GLU A 9 -5.22 31.78 0.40
C GLU A 9 -4.79 30.58 -0.46
N LYS A 10 -3.50 30.47 -0.81
CA LYS A 10 -2.97 29.41 -1.68
C LYS A 10 -2.60 28.12 -0.94
N GLU A 11 -2.48 28.13 0.39
CA GLU A 11 -2.09 26.94 1.15
C GLU A 11 -3.25 25.99 1.46
N ILE A 12 -4.51 26.44 1.38
CA ILE A 12 -5.70 25.61 1.72
C ILE A 12 -6.13 24.72 0.55
N CYS A 13 -5.91 25.14 -0.70
CA CYS A 13 -6.34 24.37 -1.86
C CYS A 13 -5.49 23.12 -2.13
N LEU A 14 -4.21 23.11 -1.75
CA LEU A 14 -3.30 21.99 -2.04
C LEU A 14 -3.54 20.79 -1.12
N ALA A 15 -3.87 21.03 0.15
CA ALA A 15 -4.17 19.96 1.11
C ALA A 15 -5.43 19.18 0.74
N THR A 16 -6.44 19.84 0.17
CA THR A 16 -7.69 19.16 -0.24
C THR A 16 -7.48 18.27 -1.47
N VAL A 17 -6.61 18.64 -2.41
CA VAL A 17 -6.39 17.82 -3.63
C VAL A 17 -5.66 16.53 -3.31
N GLU A 18 -4.66 16.56 -2.42
CA GLU A 18 -3.91 15.36 -2.05
C GLU A 18 -4.75 14.36 -1.25
N GLU A 19 -5.64 14.84 -0.36
CA GLU A 19 -6.62 13.99 0.32
C GLU A 19 -7.63 13.39 -0.66
N GLU A 20 -8.15 14.16 -1.62
CA GLU A 20 -9.07 13.66 -2.63
C GLU A 20 -8.42 12.59 -3.53
N GLU A 21 -7.16 12.78 -3.93
CA GLU A 21 -6.40 11.77 -4.66
C GLU A 21 -6.27 10.48 -3.84
N GLU A 22 -5.91 10.56 -2.56
CA GLU A 22 -5.80 9.39 -1.69
C GLU A 22 -7.14 8.63 -1.57
N VAL A 23 -8.25 9.35 -1.42
CA VAL A 23 -9.59 8.74 -1.37
C VAL A 23 -9.88 7.96 -2.65
N VAL A 24 -9.65 8.56 -3.82
CA VAL A 24 -9.89 7.92 -5.12
C VAL A 24 -9.01 6.68 -5.32
N LEU A 25 -7.76 6.70 -4.83
CA LEU A 25 -6.87 5.54 -4.88
C LEU A 25 -7.42 4.38 -4.03
N TRP A 26 -7.82 4.66 -2.79
CA TRP A 26 -8.36 3.64 -1.88
C TRP A 26 -9.75 3.14 -2.28
N GLU A 27 -10.58 3.96 -2.94
CA GLU A 27 -11.88 3.52 -3.47
C GLU A 27 -11.74 2.39 -4.49
N LYS A 28 -10.69 2.40 -5.32
CA LYS A 28 -10.41 1.30 -6.26
C LYS A 28 -10.14 -0.01 -5.52
N ILE A 29 -9.37 0.04 -4.43
CA ILE A 29 -9.08 -1.12 -3.59
C ILE A 29 -10.36 -1.59 -2.90
N GLU A 30 -11.17 -0.67 -2.40
CA GLU A 30 -12.44 -0.97 -1.73
C GLU A 30 -13.41 -1.69 -2.65
N SER A 31 -13.50 -1.26 -3.92
CA SER A 31 -14.37 -1.88 -4.93
C SER A 31 -14.10 -3.37 -5.14
N VAL A 32 -12.86 -3.82 -4.92
CA VAL A 32 -12.45 -5.23 -5.04
C VAL A 32 -12.06 -5.84 -3.69
N ARG A 33 -12.31 -5.17 -2.56
CA ARG A 33 -11.90 -5.63 -1.22
C ARG A 33 -12.38 -7.05 -0.93
N HIS A 34 -13.61 -7.36 -1.32
CA HIS A 34 -14.17 -8.70 -1.10
C HIS A 34 -13.41 -9.80 -1.87
N GLU A 35 -12.93 -9.51 -3.08
CA GLU A 35 -12.09 -10.43 -3.84
C GLU A 35 -10.70 -10.56 -3.20
N LEU A 36 -10.05 -9.43 -2.94
CA LEU A 36 -8.70 -9.35 -2.38
C LEU A 36 -8.60 -10.03 -1.02
N THR A 37 -9.54 -9.79 -0.11
CA THR A 37 -9.54 -10.41 1.22
C THR A 37 -9.59 -11.94 1.17
N ARG A 38 -10.22 -12.51 0.13
CA ARG A 38 -10.32 -13.97 -0.06
C ARG A 38 -9.10 -14.55 -0.77
N SER A 39 -8.60 -13.87 -1.80
CA SER A 39 -7.49 -14.37 -2.62
C SER A 39 -6.12 -14.13 -1.98
N LEU A 40 -5.89 -12.94 -1.44
CA LEU A 40 -4.58 -12.55 -0.90
C LEU A 40 -4.22 -13.33 0.37
N ASN A 41 -2.93 -13.55 0.56
CA ASN A 41 -2.39 -14.13 1.77
C ASN A 41 -1.55 -13.08 2.53
N PRO A 42 -1.97 -12.62 3.72
CA PRO A 42 -1.25 -11.58 4.44
C PRO A 42 0.18 -12.00 4.77
N ALA A 43 0.44 -13.29 5.04
CA ALA A 43 1.79 -13.81 5.31
C ALA A 43 2.78 -13.66 4.14
N LYS A 44 2.29 -13.51 2.90
CA LYS A 44 3.14 -13.22 1.74
C LYS A 44 3.42 -11.72 1.58
N LEU A 45 2.49 -10.88 2.03
CA LEU A 45 2.55 -9.43 1.84
C LEU A 45 3.31 -8.73 2.97
N THR A 46 3.10 -9.14 4.22
CA THR A 46 3.73 -8.51 5.40
C THR A 46 5.25 -8.35 5.32
N PRO A 47 6.08 -9.31 4.84
CA PRO A 47 7.53 -9.09 4.77
C PRO A 47 7.92 -7.97 3.79
N TYR A 48 7.22 -7.86 2.64
CA TYR A 48 7.45 -6.79 1.67
C TYR A 48 7.05 -5.43 2.23
N LEU A 49 5.89 -5.39 2.89
CA LEU A 49 5.35 -4.17 3.50
C LEU A 49 6.24 -3.68 4.66
N ARG A 50 6.84 -4.59 5.44
CA ARG A 50 7.89 -4.26 6.42
C ARG A 50 9.12 -3.66 5.74
N GLN A 51 9.57 -4.23 4.63
CA GLN A 51 10.71 -3.72 3.88
C GLN A 51 10.46 -2.31 3.34
N CYS A 52 9.24 -2.02 2.91
CA CYS A 52 8.80 -0.68 2.49
C CYS A 52 8.63 0.30 3.67
N ARG A 53 8.79 -0.16 4.92
CA ARG A 53 8.58 0.61 6.16
C ARG A 53 7.18 1.24 6.21
N VAL A 54 6.18 0.51 5.70
CA VAL A 54 4.77 0.91 5.84
C VAL A 54 4.07 0.17 6.98
N ILE A 55 4.60 -0.98 7.39
CA ILE A 55 4.18 -1.69 8.60
C ILE A 55 5.43 -2.06 9.42
N ASP A 56 5.25 -2.19 10.72
CA ASP A 56 6.31 -2.58 11.64
C ASP A 56 6.18 -4.06 12.07
N GLU A 57 7.12 -4.57 12.86
CA GLU A 57 7.08 -5.96 13.34
C GLU A 57 5.83 -6.26 14.17
N GLN A 58 5.38 -5.28 14.96
CA GLN A 58 4.16 -5.41 15.76
C GLN A 58 2.91 -5.52 14.88
N ASP A 59 2.83 -4.73 13.81
CA ASP A 59 1.72 -4.77 12.85
C ASP A 59 1.68 -6.11 12.13
N GLU A 60 2.85 -6.64 11.74
CA GLU A 60 2.97 -7.97 11.15
C GLU A 60 2.47 -9.07 12.11
N GLU A 61 2.92 -9.06 13.36
CA GLU A 61 2.47 -10.04 14.36
C GLU A 61 0.95 -9.96 14.55
N GLU A 62 0.39 -8.75 14.63
CA GLU A 62 -1.05 -8.54 14.80
C GLU A 62 -1.86 -9.10 13.63
N VAL A 63 -1.43 -8.84 12.40
CA VAL A 63 -2.07 -9.34 11.17
C VAL A 63 -1.96 -10.87 11.06
N LEU A 64 -0.81 -11.44 11.43
CA LEU A 64 -0.57 -12.89 11.35
C LEU A 64 -1.17 -13.67 12.53
N SER A 65 -1.54 -12.98 13.60
CA SER A 65 -2.15 -13.57 14.79
C SER A 65 -3.47 -14.25 14.47
N SER A 66 -3.42 -15.57 14.31
CA SER A 66 -4.60 -16.40 14.06
C SER A 66 -5.53 -16.49 15.28
N CYS A 67 -5.04 -16.11 16.46
CA CYS A 67 -5.82 -16.01 17.69
C CYS A 67 -6.75 -14.79 17.72
N ARG A 68 -6.39 -13.68 17.05
CA ARG A 68 -7.23 -12.47 16.96
C ARG A 68 -8.21 -12.53 15.79
N PHE A 69 -7.85 -13.24 14.72
CA PHE A 69 -8.63 -13.30 13.49
C PHE A 69 -8.79 -14.75 13.01
N PRO A 70 -9.92 -15.41 13.31
CA PRO A 70 -10.13 -16.82 12.97
C PRO A 70 -10.22 -17.05 11.45
N TYR A 71 -10.57 -16.03 10.67
CA TYR A 71 -10.70 -16.11 9.23
C TYR A 71 -9.56 -15.38 8.51
N LYS A 72 -9.04 -16.00 7.44
CA LYS A 72 -8.00 -15.41 6.57
C LYS A 72 -8.45 -14.07 5.97
N SER A 73 -9.73 -13.96 5.60
CA SER A 73 -10.34 -12.72 5.10
C SER A 73 -10.24 -11.56 6.09
N ASN A 74 -10.42 -11.82 7.38
CA ASN A 74 -10.36 -10.79 8.41
C ASN A 74 -8.91 -10.32 8.62
N ARG A 75 -7.93 -11.22 8.52
CA ARG A 75 -6.50 -10.85 8.58
C ARG A 75 -6.09 -9.96 7.42
N THR A 76 -6.48 -10.33 6.20
CA THR A 76 -6.21 -9.49 5.02
C THR A 76 -6.94 -8.16 5.10
N GLY A 77 -8.20 -8.14 5.55
CA GLY A 77 -8.96 -6.91 5.75
C GLY A 77 -8.26 -5.96 6.72
N HIS A 78 -7.83 -6.49 7.87
CA HIS A 78 -7.07 -5.74 8.87
C HIS A 78 -5.76 -5.18 8.31
N LEU A 79 -5.03 -5.98 7.53
CA LEU A 79 -3.82 -5.49 6.82
C LEU A 79 -4.12 -4.32 5.89
N MET A 80 -5.21 -4.40 5.12
CA MET A 80 -5.63 -3.32 4.22
C MET A 80 -6.01 -2.05 5.00
N ASP A 81 -6.64 -2.20 6.17
CA ASP A 81 -7.01 -1.07 7.03
C ASP A 81 -5.77 -0.39 7.65
N ILE A 82 -4.77 -1.16 8.07
CA ILE A 82 -3.47 -0.61 8.51
C ILE A 82 -2.82 0.18 7.37
N LEU A 83 -2.76 -0.39 6.16
CA LEU A 83 -2.16 0.29 5.01
C LEU A 83 -2.92 1.57 4.64
N ARG A 84 -4.24 1.58 4.80
CA ARG A 84 -5.07 2.79 4.62
C ARG A 84 -4.71 3.89 5.62
N CYS A 85 -4.47 3.54 6.88
CA CYS A 85 -3.98 4.50 7.89
C CYS A 85 -2.58 5.07 7.56
N ARG A 86 -1.79 4.41 6.70
CA ARG A 86 -0.49 4.90 6.22
C ARG A 86 -0.63 5.79 4.97
N GLY A 87 -1.84 5.99 4.47
CA GLY A 87 -2.19 6.86 3.36
C GLY A 87 -1.63 6.41 2.00
N LYS A 88 -1.27 7.38 1.16
CA LYS A 88 -0.71 7.16 -0.19
C LYS A 88 0.48 6.19 -0.20
N ARG A 89 1.36 6.26 0.81
CA ARG A 89 2.51 5.34 0.95
C ARG A 89 2.06 3.89 1.16
N GLY A 90 1.00 3.68 1.94
CA GLY A 90 0.44 2.34 2.14
C GLY A 90 -0.18 1.79 0.87
N TYR A 91 -0.87 2.63 0.10
CA TYR A 91 -1.45 2.27 -1.20
C TYR A 91 -0.37 1.87 -2.22
N GLU A 92 0.69 2.65 -2.36
CA GLU A 92 1.79 2.36 -3.28
C GLU A 92 2.50 1.05 -2.90
N ALA A 93 2.83 0.86 -1.62
CA ALA A 93 3.43 -0.38 -1.13
C ALA A 93 2.52 -1.59 -1.36
N PHE A 94 1.21 -1.41 -1.18
CA PHE A 94 0.23 -2.46 -1.46
C PHE A 94 0.21 -2.82 -2.94
N LEU A 95 0.15 -1.85 -3.83
CA LEU A 95 0.18 -2.09 -5.28
C LEU A 95 1.46 -2.80 -5.72
N GLU A 96 2.64 -2.37 -5.25
CA GLU A 96 3.88 -3.05 -5.59
C GLU A 96 3.91 -4.49 -5.04
N SER A 97 3.35 -4.72 -3.86
CA SER A 97 3.21 -6.08 -3.31
C SER A 97 2.26 -6.94 -4.15
N LEU A 98 1.18 -6.36 -4.70
CA LEU A 98 0.28 -7.04 -5.62
C LEU A 98 0.95 -7.33 -6.96
N GLU A 99 1.70 -6.38 -7.51
CA GLU A 99 2.45 -6.57 -8.74
C GLU A 99 3.44 -7.74 -8.62
N PHE A 100 4.09 -7.85 -7.46
CA PHE A 100 5.09 -8.86 -7.18
C PHE A 100 4.50 -10.26 -6.93
N TYR A 101 3.48 -10.36 -6.07
CA TYR A 101 2.93 -11.67 -5.64
C TYR A 101 1.65 -12.09 -6.36
N TYR A 102 0.90 -11.14 -6.92
CA TYR A 102 -0.44 -11.33 -7.49
C TYR A 102 -0.63 -10.47 -8.76
N PRO A 103 0.17 -10.68 -9.82
CA PRO A 103 0.17 -9.82 -11.01
C PRO A 103 -1.21 -9.73 -11.68
N GLU A 104 -2.01 -10.80 -11.63
CA GLU A 104 -3.39 -10.81 -12.14
C GLU A 104 -4.29 -9.78 -11.44
N HIS A 105 -4.14 -9.61 -10.13
CA HIS A 105 -4.90 -8.64 -9.35
C HIS A 105 -4.41 -7.22 -9.59
N PHE A 106 -3.09 -7.04 -9.74
CA PHE A 106 -2.49 -5.76 -10.11
C PHE A 106 -2.98 -5.27 -11.47
N ILE A 107 -2.95 -6.12 -12.50
CA ILE A 107 -3.43 -5.78 -13.85
C ILE A 107 -4.93 -5.42 -13.80
N ARG A 108 -5.74 -6.16 -13.02
CA ARG A 108 -7.16 -5.86 -12.87
C ARG A 108 -7.42 -4.51 -12.20
N LEU A 109 -6.64 -4.16 -11.18
CA LEU A 109 -6.77 -2.90 -10.44
C LEU A 109 -6.29 -1.68 -11.23
N THR A 110 -5.17 -1.83 -11.92
CA THR A 110 -4.47 -0.69 -12.55
C THR A 110 -4.67 -0.62 -14.06
N GLY A 111 -5.05 -1.73 -14.70
CA GLY A 111 -5.08 -1.88 -16.15
C GLY A 111 -3.70 -1.87 -16.81
N ARG A 112 -2.61 -1.92 -16.02
CA ARG A 112 -1.24 -1.81 -16.49
C ARG A 112 -0.54 -3.16 -16.47
N GLU A 113 0.39 -3.37 -17.39
CA GLU A 113 1.27 -4.53 -17.36
C GLU A 113 2.21 -4.45 -16.13
N PRO A 114 2.46 -5.57 -15.43
CA PRO A 114 3.40 -5.60 -14.32
C PRO A 114 4.80 -5.35 -14.88
N ALA A 115 5.38 -4.22 -14.52
CA ALA A 115 6.75 -3.88 -14.88
C ALA A 115 7.79 -4.63 -14.01
N GLN A 116 7.36 -5.29 -12.93
CA GLN A 116 8.18 -5.94 -11.90
C GLN A 116 9.24 -4.98 -11.32
N ARG A 117 8.98 -3.67 -11.33
CA ARG A 117 9.91 -2.65 -10.80
C ARG A 117 9.44 -2.21 -9.42
N CYS A 118 10.06 -2.76 -8.36
CA CYS A 118 9.82 -2.34 -6.98
C CYS A 118 10.42 -0.94 -6.74
N SER A 119 9.68 0.13 -7.03
CA SER A 119 10.17 1.50 -6.94
C SER A 119 10.38 1.94 -5.48
N MET A 120 9.61 1.39 -4.53
CA MET A 120 9.82 1.67 -3.10
C MET A 120 11.08 1.02 -2.53
N ILE A 121 11.47 -0.14 -3.03
CA ILE A 121 12.69 -0.84 -2.60
C ILE A 121 13.91 -0.28 -3.35
N LEU A 122 13.78 -0.01 -4.65
CA LEU A 122 14.87 0.46 -5.52
C LEU A 122 15.22 1.94 -5.35
N GLY A 123 14.44 2.70 -4.57
CA GLY A 123 14.72 4.10 -4.22
C GLY A 123 15.80 4.30 -3.16
N ARG A 124 16.34 3.22 -2.56
CA ARG A 124 17.50 3.26 -1.67
C ARG A 124 18.53 2.25 -2.17
N ASP A 125 19.68 2.78 -2.56
CA ASP A 125 20.89 2.07 -2.98
C ASP A 125 20.84 1.48 -4.40
N THR A 126 21.20 2.35 -5.35
CA THR A 126 21.85 1.98 -6.60
C THR A 126 23.15 1.22 -6.30
N THR A 127 23.02 -0.08 -6.07
CA THR A 127 24.08 -1.04 -6.41
C THR A 127 23.52 -1.97 -7.48
N PRO A 128 24.22 -2.18 -8.61
CA PRO A 128 23.73 -3.02 -9.71
C PRO A 128 23.77 -4.53 -9.38
N PHE A 129 23.79 -4.91 -8.10
CA PHE A 129 23.94 -6.29 -7.61
C PHE A 129 22.99 -6.56 -6.43
N SER A 130 21.69 -6.48 -6.67
CA SER A 130 20.67 -7.34 -6.04
C SER A 130 19.30 -6.96 -6.56
N LEU A 131 18.95 -7.48 -7.73
CA LEU A 131 17.58 -7.94 -7.89
C LEU A 131 17.36 -9.00 -6.81
N PRO A 132 16.28 -8.95 -6.01
CA PRO A 132 15.96 -10.09 -5.18
C PRO A 132 15.76 -11.28 -6.13
N SER A 133 16.41 -12.40 -5.82
CA SER A 133 16.49 -13.63 -6.61
C SER A 133 15.13 -14.27 -6.97
N CYS A 134 14.02 -13.62 -6.67
CA CYS A 134 12.66 -14.04 -6.92
C CYS A 134 12.07 -13.54 -8.25
N ALA A 135 12.83 -12.77 -9.05
CA ALA A 135 12.47 -12.45 -10.45
C ALA A 135 12.96 -13.51 -11.47
N VAL A 136 13.54 -14.61 -11.01
CA VAL A 136 13.89 -15.78 -11.84
C VAL A 136 13.09 -16.98 -11.36
N ALA A 137 11.84 -17.08 -11.81
CA ALA A 137 11.08 -18.32 -11.85
C ALA A 137 10.10 -18.25 -13.03
#